data_AF-A0A7C1MJB8-F1
#
_entry.id   AF-A0A7C1MJB8-F1
#
_cell.length_a   1.000
_cell.length_b   1.000
_cell.length_c   1.000
_cell.angle_alpha   90.00
_cell.angle_beta   90.00
_cell.angle_gamma   90.00
#
_symmetry.space_group_name_H-M   'P 1'
#
loop_
_entity.id
_entity.type
_entity.pdbx_description
1 polymer ?
#
loop_
_entity_poly.entity_id
_entity_poly.type
_entity_poly.pdbx_seq_one_letter_code
_entity_poly.pdbx_strand_id
1 'polypeptide(L)'
;MRGATLLLAIIVLSSLALIGMSLVSLTLSRITSIDLEVDRVKALYLAEAGIARSLYELKKGIDVDNDGMGIISPTKFADGEFSVTYNSALFTFTATGKVNGVERSIQLKCVGG
;
A
#
# COMPACT_ATOMS: atom_id res chain seq x y z
N MET A 1 36.69 31.80 -35.13
CA MET A 1 35.91 30.63 -35.59
C MET A 1 36.12 29.40 -34.67
N ARG A 2 37.35 28.90 -34.47
CA ARG A 2 37.63 27.67 -33.68
C ARG A 2 37.14 27.69 -32.22
N GLY A 3 37.26 28.81 -31.50
CA GLY A 3 36.77 28.94 -30.12
C GLY A 3 35.24 28.94 -30.00
N ALA A 4 34.53 29.49 -31.00
CA ALA A 4 33.08 29.52 -31.02
C ALA A 4 32.49 28.11 -31.25
N THR A 5 33.12 27.30 -32.11
CA THR A 5 32.75 25.88 -32.31
C THR A 5 32.98 25.04 -31.06
N LEU A 6 34.04 25.29 -30.29
CA LEU A 6 34.30 24.62 -29.01
C LEU A 6 33.25 24.97 -27.96
N LEU A 7 32.90 26.25 -27.83
CA LEU A 7 31.84 26.69 -26.92
C LEU A 7 30.49 26.08 -27.29
N LEU A 8 30.15 26.04 -28.58
CA LEU A 8 28.90 25.43 -29.04
C LEU A 8 28.88 23.93 -28.75
N ALA A 9 29.98 23.21 -28.97
CA ALA A 9 30.09 21.80 -28.64
C ALA A 9 29.90 21.55 -27.12
N ILE A 10 30.49 22.39 -26.27
CA ILE A 10 30.32 22.29 -24.81
C ILE A 10 28.86 22.54 -24.40
N ILE A 11 28.21 23.54 -24.99
CA ILE A 11 26.80 23.85 -24.72
C ILE A 11 25.91 22.68 -25.12
N VAL A 12 26.13 22.11 -26.30
CA VAL A 12 25.39 20.94 -26.79
C VAL A 12 25.61 19.75 -25.86
N LEU A 13 26.86 19.41 -25.54
CA LEU A 13 27.17 18.29 -24.64
C LEU A 13 26.56 18.48 -23.24
N SER A 14 26.61 19.70 -22.69
CA SER A 14 26.01 20.02 -21.40
C SER A 14 24.50 19.88 -21.44
N SER A 15 23.85 20.33 -22.52
CA SER A 15 22.40 20.17 -22.69
C SER A 15 22.00 18.70 -22.79
N LEU A 16 22.76 17.87 -23.51
CA LEU A 16 22.52 16.43 -23.58
C LEU A 16 22.68 15.77 -22.21
N ALA A 17 23.71 16.16 -21.45
CA ALA A 17 23.93 15.63 -20.10
C ALA A 17 22.77 15.97 -19.15
N LEU A 18 22.25 17.20 -19.21
CA LEU A 18 21.10 17.63 -18.41
C LEU A 18 19.83 16.83 -18.76
N ILE A 19 19.57 16.63 -20.06
CA ILE A 19 18.43 15.82 -20.52
C ILE A 19 18.58 14.37 -20.04
N GLY A 20 19.78 13.79 -20.17
CA GLY A 20 20.07 12.43 -19.68
C GLY A 20 19.83 12.28 -18.18
N MET A 21 20.32 13.24 -17.38
CA MET A 21 20.12 13.24 -15.93
C MET A 21 18.63 13.36 -15.55
N SER A 22 17.88 14.21 -16.26
CA SER A 22 16.43 14.34 -16.04
C SER A 22 15.70 13.02 -16.30
N LEU A 23 16.04 12.31 -17.38
CA LEU A 23 15.44 11.03 -17.71
C LEU A 23 15.73 9.95 -16.64
N VAL A 24 16.98 9.89 -16.17
CA VAL A 24 17.36 8.96 -15.08
C VAL A 24 16.58 9.28 -13.81
N SER A 25 16.49 10.56 -13.44
CA SER A 25 15.74 11.01 -12.26
C SER A 25 14.25 10.65 -12.35
N LEU A 26 13.62 10.90 -13.50
CA LEU A 26 12.22 10.53 -13.75
C LEU A 26 12.01 9.02 -13.66
N THR A 27 12.94 8.23 -14.19
CA THR A 27 12.86 6.77 -14.15
C THR A 27 12.94 6.25 -12.71
N LEU A 28 13.89 6.76 -11.92
CA LEU A 28 14.01 6.42 -10.50
C LEU A 28 12.77 6.81 -9.71
N SER A 29 12.25 8.02 -9.92
CA SER A 29 11.02 8.49 -9.28
C SER A 29 9.81 7.62 -9.64
N ARG A 30 9.78 7.07 -10.85
CA ARG A 30 8.69 6.18 -11.28
C ARG A 30 8.78 4.81 -10.64
N ILE A 31 9.99 4.25 -10.53
CA ILE A 31 10.22 2.96 -9.86
C ILE A 31 9.76 3.04 -8.40
N THR A 32 10.21 4.07 -7.66
CA THR A 32 9.80 4.23 -6.25
C THR A 32 8.30 4.43 -6.10
N SER A 33 7.65 5.12 -7.04
CA SER A 33 6.19 5.27 -7.05
C SER A 33 5.47 3.95 -7.30
N ILE A 34 6.01 3.08 -8.15
CA ILE A 34 5.46 1.75 -8.42
C ILE A 34 5.57 0.88 -7.17
N ASP A 35 6.73 0.85 -6.51
CA ASP A 35 6.95 0.05 -5.30
C ASP A 35 5.97 0.45 -4.19
N LEU A 36 5.79 1.76 -3.97
CA LEU A 36 4.80 2.28 -3.03
C LEU A 36 3.37 1.89 -3.39
N GLU A 37 3.03 1.87 -4.68
CA GLU A 37 1.69 1.47 -5.12
C GLU A 37 1.45 -0.04 -4.95
N VAL A 38 2.47 -0.86 -5.21
CA VAL A 38 2.43 -2.30 -4.92
C VAL A 38 2.23 -2.54 -3.42
N ASP A 39 2.96 -1.85 -2.56
CA ASP A 39 2.81 -1.98 -1.10
C ASP A 39 1.43 -1.51 -0.62
N ARG A 40 0.86 -0.46 -1.23
CA ARG A 40 -0.51 -0.01 -0.97
C ARG A 40 -1.54 -1.08 -1.33
N VAL A 41 -1.38 -1.72 -2.48
CA VAL A 41 -2.28 -2.78 -2.95
C VAL A 41 -2.16 -4.01 -2.03
N LYS A 42 -0.94 -4.41 -1.66
CA LYS A 42 -0.73 -5.50 -0.68
C LYS A 42 -1.40 -5.19 0.66
N ALA A 43 -1.22 -3.98 1.20
CA ALA A 43 -1.85 -3.55 2.45
C ALA A 43 -3.39 -3.57 2.35
N LEU A 44 -3.96 -3.18 1.21
CA LEU A 44 -5.39 -3.25 0.98
C LEU A 44 -5.89 -4.70 0.97
N TYR A 45 -5.21 -5.60 0.25
CA TYR A 45 -5.57 -7.03 0.21
C TYR A 45 -5.51 -7.69 1.59
N LEU A 46 -4.53 -7.30 2.41
CA LEU A 46 -4.46 -7.75 3.80
C LEU A 46 -5.66 -7.30 4.63
N ALA A 47 -6.11 -6.05 4.46
CA ALA A 47 -7.31 -5.55 5.12
C ALA A 47 -8.57 -6.32 4.64
N GLU A 48 -8.71 -6.56 3.33
CA GLU A 48 -9.83 -7.33 2.78
C GLU A 48 -9.85 -8.78 3.28
N ALA A 49 -8.69 -9.43 3.34
CA ALA A 49 -8.55 -10.78 3.91
C ALA A 49 -8.98 -10.81 5.39
N GLY A 50 -8.61 -9.77 6.15
CA GLY A 50 -9.08 -9.59 7.52
C GLY A 50 -10.61 -9.52 7.61
N ILE A 51 -11.25 -8.68 6.79
CA ILE A 51 -12.72 -8.57 6.77
C ILE A 51 -13.36 -9.92 6.43
N ALA A 52 -12.85 -10.62 5.42
CA ALA A 52 -13.39 -11.92 5.02
C ALA A 52 -13.30 -12.96 6.16
N ARG A 53 -12.20 -12.98 6.90
CA ARG A 53 -12.00 -13.85 8.06
C ARG A 53 -12.95 -13.47 9.21
N SER A 54 -13.04 -12.19 9.54
CA SER A 54 -13.93 -11.68 10.59
C SER A 54 -15.42 -11.96 10.28
N LEU A 55 -15.83 -11.81 9.02
CA LEU A 55 -17.16 -12.22 8.55
C LEU A 55 -17.39 -13.72 8.67
N TYR A 56 -16.36 -14.54 8.44
CA TYR A 56 -16.46 -15.99 8.59
C TYR A 56 -16.70 -16.38 10.06
N GLU A 57 -15.97 -15.79 10.99
CA GLU A 57 -16.13 -16.01 12.44
C GLU A 57 -17.54 -15.65 12.91
N LEU A 58 -18.05 -14.49 12.48
CA LEU A 58 -19.43 -14.08 12.80
C LEU A 58 -20.49 -14.98 12.17
N LYS A 59 -20.30 -15.42 10.92
CA LYS A 59 -21.26 -16.33 10.26
C LYS A 59 -21.27 -17.73 10.87
N LYS A 60 -20.13 -18.21 11.36
CA LYS A 60 -20.01 -19.53 11.97
C LYS A 60 -20.27 -19.53 13.47
N GLY A 61 -20.20 -18.37 14.12
CA GLY A 61 -20.28 -18.24 15.58
C GLY A 61 -19.09 -18.91 16.27
N ILE A 62 -17.95 -19.01 15.59
CA ILE A 62 -16.73 -19.64 16.11
C ILE A 62 -15.65 -18.56 16.17
N ASP A 63 -15.10 -18.38 17.36
CA ASP A 63 -13.90 -17.57 17.59
C ASP A 63 -12.68 -18.50 17.51
N VAL A 64 -11.92 -18.38 16.43
CA VAL A 64 -10.77 -19.28 16.16
C VAL A 64 -9.56 -18.88 17.00
N ASP A 65 -9.38 -17.57 17.22
CA ASP A 65 -8.17 -17.00 17.84
C ASP A 65 -8.40 -16.59 19.31
N ASN A 66 -9.64 -16.70 19.81
CA ASN A 66 -10.08 -16.29 21.16
C ASN A 66 -9.84 -14.80 21.46
N ASP A 67 -9.93 -13.95 20.45
CA ASP A 67 -9.74 -12.50 20.54
C ASP A 67 -11.06 -11.71 20.48
N GLY A 68 -12.18 -12.42 20.42
CA GLY A 68 -13.52 -11.87 20.37
C GLY A 68 -14.13 -12.00 18.98
N MET A 69 -15.43 -12.30 18.94
CA MET A 69 -16.11 -12.61 17.69
C MET A 69 -16.04 -11.46 16.68
N GLY A 70 -15.40 -11.71 15.53
CA GLY A 70 -15.22 -10.74 14.46
C GLY A 70 -14.11 -9.72 14.72
N ILE A 71 -13.34 -9.89 15.80
CA ILE A 71 -12.11 -9.14 16.06
C ILE A 71 -10.96 -9.99 15.58
N ILE A 72 -9.95 -9.36 14.97
CA ILE A 72 -8.70 -10.03 14.64
C ILE A 72 -7.59 -9.17 15.20
N SER A 73 -6.89 -9.71 16.20
CA SER A 73 -5.70 -9.11 16.78
C SER A 73 -4.60 -8.95 15.73
N PRO A 74 -3.66 -8.00 15.91
CA PRO A 74 -2.59 -7.78 14.95
C PRO A 74 -1.82 -9.05 14.62
N THR A 75 -2.03 -9.57 13.41
CA THR A 75 -1.54 -10.87 12.97
C THR A 75 -0.65 -10.69 11.75
N LYS A 76 0.53 -11.30 11.79
CA LYS A 76 1.45 -11.29 10.67
C LYS A 76 1.02 -12.28 9.59
N PHE A 77 0.99 -11.83 8.35
CA PHE A 77 0.74 -12.66 7.18
C PHE A 77 1.58 -12.20 6.00
N ALA A 78 2.37 -13.15 5.45
CA ALA A 78 3.37 -12.87 4.43
C ALA A 78 4.30 -11.72 4.83
N ASP A 79 4.42 -10.68 3.98
CA ASP A 79 5.31 -9.52 4.17
C ASP A 79 4.67 -8.42 5.05
N GLY A 80 3.50 -8.67 5.64
CA GLY A 80 2.74 -7.64 6.33
C GLY A 80 2.02 -8.13 7.57
N GLU A 81 1.19 -7.23 8.09
CA GLU A 81 0.38 -7.42 9.27
C GLU A 81 -1.04 -6.92 8.98
N PHE A 82 -2.04 -7.58 9.54
CA PHE A 82 -3.41 -7.10 9.47
C PHE A 82 -4.10 -7.22 10.83
N SER A 83 -5.10 -6.38 11.03
CA SER A 83 -5.95 -6.39 12.22
C SER A 83 -7.37 -6.01 11.82
N VAL A 84 -8.35 -6.47 12.58
CA VAL A 84 -9.76 -6.14 12.37
C VAL A 84 -10.39 -5.82 13.71
N THR A 85 -11.16 -4.74 13.72
CA THR A 85 -12.02 -4.38 14.84
C THR A 85 -13.47 -4.46 14.38
N TYR A 86 -14.33 -5.00 15.25
CA TYR A 86 -15.75 -5.07 15.00
C TYR A 86 -16.51 -4.22 16.01
N ASN A 87 -17.30 -3.28 15.52
CA ASN A 87 -18.22 -2.49 16.32
C ASN A 87 -19.63 -3.07 16.19
N SER A 88 -20.06 -3.80 17.22
CA SER A 88 -21.37 -4.46 17.28
C SER A 88 -22.54 -3.48 17.33
N ALA A 89 -22.37 -2.27 17.89
CA ALA A 89 -23.42 -1.27 17.98
C ALA A 89 -23.76 -0.66 16.60
N LEU A 90 -22.76 -0.58 15.71
CA LEU A 90 -22.90 0.01 14.37
C LEU A 90 -22.92 -1.04 13.24
N PHE A 91 -22.73 -2.32 13.59
CA PHE A 91 -22.51 -3.42 12.64
C PHE A 91 -21.42 -3.09 11.62
N THR A 92 -20.29 -2.59 12.10
CA THR A 92 -19.20 -2.09 11.26
C THR A 92 -17.89 -2.81 11.56
N PHE A 93 -17.26 -3.31 10.50
CA PHE A 93 -15.88 -3.82 10.53
C PHE A 93 -14.93 -2.71 10.13
N THR A 94 -13.83 -2.57 10.85
CA THR A 94 -12.70 -1.74 10.43
C THR A 94 -11.48 -2.64 10.38
N ALA A 95 -11.00 -2.92 9.18
CA ALA A 95 -9.80 -3.70 8.96
C ALA A 95 -8.65 -2.81 8.54
N THR A 96 -7.47 -3.09 9.07
CA THR A 96 -6.25 -2.35 8.76
C THR A 96 -5.18 -3.34 8.36
N GLY A 97 -4.61 -3.15 7.18
CA GLY A 97 -3.47 -3.90 6.66
C GLY A 97 -2.24 -2.99 6.56
N LYS A 98 -1.08 -3.56 6.85
CA LYS A 98 0.21 -2.85 6.89
C LYS A 98 1.30 -3.65 6.20
N VAL A 99 2.00 -3.03 5.26
CA VAL A 99 3.12 -3.63 4.50
C VAL A 99 4.22 -2.58 4.36
N ASN A 100 5.45 -2.89 4.74
CA ASN A 100 6.62 -1.99 4.58
C ASN A 100 6.40 -0.54 5.07
N GLY A 101 5.60 -0.37 6.13
CA GLY A 101 5.28 0.96 6.68
C GLY A 101 4.13 1.69 5.99
N VAL A 102 3.60 1.15 4.88
CA VAL A 102 2.35 1.60 4.26
C VAL A 102 1.17 0.97 4.99
N GLU A 103 0.22 1.78 5.40
CA GLU A 103 -1.01 1.35 6.08
C GLU A 103 -2.24 1.68 5.23
N ARG A 104 -3.17 0.73 5.13
CA ARG A 104 -4.47 0.91 4.51
C ARG A 104 -5.55 0.38 5.43
N SER A 105 -6.61 1.18 5.60
CA SER A 105 -7.78 0.79 6.39
C SER A 105 -9.02 0.77 5.50
N ILE A 106 -9.85 -0.25 5.68
CA ILE A 106 -11.14 -0.41 5.03
C ILE A 106 -12.19 -0.52 6.13
N GLN A 107 -13.26 0.26 5.98
CA GLN A 107 -14.41 0.16 6.85
C GLN A 107 -15.61 -0.37 6.07
N LEU A 108 -16.21 -1.46 6.56
CA LEU A 108 -17.38 -2.09 5.96
C LEU A 108 -18.52 -2.09 6.95
N LYS A 109 -19.61 -1.40 6.60
CA LYS A 109 -20.86 -1.41 7.36
C LYS A 109 -21.78 -2.49 6.80
N CYS A 110 -22.15 -3.45 7.62
CA CYS A 110 -23.18 -4.43 7.26
C CYS A 110 -24.56 -3.79 7.44
N VAL A 111 -25.31 -3.67 6.35
CA VAL A 111 -26.71 -3.27 6.37
C VAL A 111 -27.53 -4.53 6.13
N GLY A 112 -28.00 -5.16 7.20
CA GLY A 112 -28.96 -6.27 7.11
C GLY A 112 -28.52 -7.55 7.83
N GLY A 113 -29.18 -7.78 8.97
CA GLY A 113 -29.45 -9.07 9.59
C GLY A 113 -30.85 -9.00 10.14
#